data_AF-A0A1D8K7B2-F1
#
_entry.id   AF-A0A1D8K7B2-F1
#
_cell.length_a   1.000
_cell.length_b   1.000
_cell.length_c   1.000
_cell.angle_alpha   90.00
_cell.angle_beta   90.00
_cell.angle_gamma   90.00
#
_symmetry.space_group_name_H-M   'P 1'
#
loop_
_entity.id
_entity.type
_entity.pdbx_description
1 polymer ?
#
loop_
_entity_poly.entity_id
_entity_poly.type
_entity_poly.pdbx_seq_one_letter_code
_entity_poly.pdbx_strand_id
1 'polypeptide(L)'
;MARCVLRLKLEAYLRRDPHLAKASQPVAASLEVALANLETADKAEALRGLEGAAAAQWFSALAANLDPQWPFPGRNRRPPRDPVNALLSLGYTLALGEARKQVLIQGLDPALGFLHMPAPARDGMALDALEPLRVAVDCIIVNMLDEFKPQDFTSSRDEGFRLSKAARGRFYALWSAASAQDFGGLFAAEQEAREMDESRDDQAGPPTASLAGAARTAVRRLRSTLPEIQPWDT
;
A
#
# COMPACT_ATOMS: atom_id res chain seq x y z
N MET A 1 12.75 10.51 8.72
CA MET A 1 12.09 10.32 7.41
C MET A 1 11.81 8.85 7.12
N ALA A 2 12.79 7.95 6.87
CA ALA A 2 12.53 6.53 6.58
C ALA A 2 11.66 5.79 7.63
N ARG A 3 11.87 6.07 8.93
CA ARG A 3 11.03 5.58 10.03
C ARG A 3 9.56 5.92 9.86
N CYS A 4 9.22 7.10 9.31
CA CYS A 4 7.83 7.49 9.08
C CYS A 4 7.16 6.55 8.07
N VAL A 5 7.83 6.25 6.96
CA VAL A 5 7.34 5.31 5.94
C VAL A 5 7.03 3.94 6.54
N LEU A 6 7.99 3.40 7.31
CA LEU A 6 7.85 2.10 7.94
C LEU A 6 6.77 2.09 9.03
N ARG A 7 6.68 3.15 9.84
CA ARG A 7 5.61 3.30 10.84
C ARG A 7 4.24 3.27 10.19
N LEU A 8 4.02 4.06 9.14
CA LEU A 8 2.76 4.09 8.39
C LEU A 8 2.39 2.70 7.85
N LYS A 9 3.38 1.95 7.35
CA LYS A 9 3.18 0.58 6.87
C LYS A 9 2.80 -0.40 7.98
N LEU A 10 3.51 -0.37 9.12
CA LEU A 10 3.23 -1.24 10.25
C LEU A 10 1.88 -0.94 10.90
N GLU A 11 1.53 0.34 11.04
CA GLU A 11 0.19 0.75 11.49
C GLU A 11 -0.90 0.27 10.52
N ALA A 12 -0.66 0.34 9.21
CA ALA A 12 -1.58 -0.18 8.22
C ALA A 12 -1.80 -1.70 8.38
N TYR A 13 -0.73 -2.48 8.64
CA TYR A 13 -0.88 -3.90 8.95
C TYR A 13 -1.74 -4.13 10.20
N LEU A 14 -1.47 -3.43 11.30
CA LEU A 14 -2.24 -3.56 12.54
C LEU A 14 -3.73 -3.25 12.36
N ARG A 15 -4.06 -2.19 11.62
CA ARG A 15 -5.45 -1.84 11.32
C ARG A 15 -6.18 -2.92 10.51
N ARG A 16 -5.45 -3.71 9.73
CA ARG A 16 -6.03 -4.71 8.81
C ARG A 16 -5.94 -6.15 9.28
N ASP A 17 -5.12 -6.43 10.29
CA ASP A 17 -5.04 -7.73 10.94
C ASP A 17 -6.41 -8.34 11.29
N PRO A 18 -7.39 -7.59 11.88
CA PRO A 18 -8.69 -8.15 12.24
C PRO A 18 -9.53 -8.65 11.05
N HIS A 19 -9.22 -8.19 9.83
CA HIS A 19 -9.93 -8.59 8.62
C HIS A 19 -9.36 -9.87 7.98
N LEU A 20 -8.25 -10.42 8.49
CA LEU A 20 -7.65 -11.70 8.06
C LEU A 20 -8.19 -12.91 8.87
N ALA A 21 -9.43 -12.81 9.33
CA ALA A 21 -10.01 -13.56 10.45
C ALA A 21 -10.07 -15.10 10.34
N LYS A 22 -9.74 -15.73 9.20
CA LYS A 22 -9.73 -17.21 9.12
C LYS A 22 -8.39 -17.82 9.53
N ALA A 23 -7.31 -17.05 9.59
CA ALA A 23 -6.01 -17.56 9.98
C ALA A 23 -5.09 -16.47 10.50
N SER A 24 -4.95 -16.35 11.83
CA SER A 24 -3.63 -16.47 12.45
C SER A 24 -3.66 -16.33 13.97
N GLN A 25 -2.63 -16.92 14.60
CA GLN A 25 -2.02 -16.43 15.83
C GLN A 25 -1.68 -14.93 15.72
N PRO A 26 -1.50 -14.18 16.83
CA PRO A 26 -1.44 -12.72 16.80
C PRO A 26 -0.24 -12.18 15.99
N VAL A 27 -0.48 -11.81 14.72
CA VAL A 27 0.44 -10.98 13.93
C VAL A 27 0.53 -9.60 14.58
N ALA A 28 -0.58 -9.12 15.16
CA ALA A 28 -0.62 -7.88 15.94
C ALA A 28 0.48 -7.78 17.00
N ALA A 29 0.68 -8.81 17.83
CA ALA A 29 1.68 -8.76 18.89
C ALA A 29 3.12 -8.58 18.35
N SER A 30 3.45 -9.25 17.23
CA SER A 30 4.76 -9.06 16.60
C SER A 30 4.89 -7.70 15.94
N LEU A 31 3.82 -7.17 15.33
CA LEU A 31 3.80 -5.84 14.72
C LEU A 31 3.91 -4.72 15.76
N GLU A 32 3.28 -4.88 16.93
CA GLU A 32 3.41 -3.95 18.06
C GLU A 32 4.85 -3.90 18.57
N VAL A 33 5.50 -5.07 18.71
CA VAL A 33 6.93 -5.14 19.05
C VAL A 33 7.79 -4.50 17.95
N ALA A 34 7.45 -4.70 16.68
CA ALA A 34 8.16 -4.08 15.56
C ALA A 34 8.02 -2.55 15.57
N LEU A 35 6.85 -2.01 15.90
CA LEU A 35 6.61 -0.58 16.08
C LEU A 35 7.43 -0.02 17.23
N ALA A 36 7.45 -0.69 18.40
CA ALA A 36 8.25 -0.26 19.54
C ALA A 36 9.76 -0.22 19.20
N ASN A 37 10.26 -1.23 18.50
CA ASN A 37 11.65 -1.31 18.06
C ASN A 37 12.02 -0.31 16.97
N LEU A 38 11.03 0.24 16.25
CA LEU A 38 11.27 1.20 15.19
C LEU A 38 11.83 2.53 15.71
N GLU A 39 11.44 2.92 16.93
CA GLU A 39 11.90 4.16 17.58
C GLU A 39 13.38 4.08 17.98
N THR A 40 13.87 2.89 18.34
CA THR A 40 15.22 2.67 18.87
C THR A 40 16.19 2.08 17.83
N ALA A 41 15.72 1.73 16.64
CA ALA A 41 16.55 1.17 15.59
C ALA A 41 17.48 2.22 14.95
N ASP A 42 18.77 2.18 15.27
CA ASP A 42 19.76 3.19 14.84
C ASP A 42 20.39 2.93 13.46
N LYS A 43 20.23 1.72 12.91
CA LYS A 43 20.87 1.30 11.66
C LYS A 43 19.84 0.99 10.57
N ALA A 44 20.19 1.33 9.32
CA ALA A 44 19.35 1.03 8.17
C ALA A 44 19.10 -0.48 7.99
N GLU A 45 20.08 -1.33 8.34
CA GLU A 45 19.90 -2.78 8.35
C GLU A 45 18.80 -3.23 9.32
N ALA A 46 18.74 -2.64 10.52
CA ALA A 46 17.75 -2.99 11.52
C ALA A 46 16.34 -2.61 11.05
N LEU A 47 16.18 -1.42 10.46
CA LEU A 47 14.92 -0.99 9.86
C LEU A 47 14.45 -1.92 8.73
N ARG A 48 15.37 -2.36 7.86
CA ARG A 48 15.06 -3.35 6.80
C ARG A 48 14.69 -4.72 7.38
N GLY A 49 15.35 -5.15 8.45
CA GLY A 49 15.04 -6.40 9.14
C GLY A 49 13.63 -6.42 9.73
N LEU A 50 13.24 -5.32 10.39
CA LEU A 50 11.88 -5.14 10.91
C LEU A 50 10.83 -5.16 9.80
N GLU A 51 11.07 -4.44 8.71
CA GLU A 51 10.17 -4.42 7.55
C GLU A 51 10.01 -5.81 6.92
N GLY A 52 11.11 -6.52 6.70
CA GLY A 52 11.09 -7.86 6.12
C GLY A 52 10.35 -8.87 7.00
N ALA A 53 10.58 -8.82 8.32
CA ALA A 53 9.90 -9.70 9.27
C ALA A 53 8.38 -9.43 9.31
N ALA A 54 7.98 -8.15 9.32
CA ALA A 54 6.57 -7.77 9.28
C ALA A 54 5.90 -8.19 7.96
N ALA A 55 6.55 -7.94 6.82
CA ALA A 55 6.04 -8.33 5.51
C ALA A 55 5.91 -9.86 5.38
N ALA A 56 6.86 -10.64 5.89
CA ALA A 56 6.80 -12.10 5.86
C ALA A 56 5.60 -12.64 6.64
N GLN A 57 5.36 -12.10 7.85
CA GLN A 57 4.20 -12.47 8.67
C GLN A 57 2.88 -12.09 7.98
N TRP A 58 2.80 -10.86 7.46
CA TRP A 58 1.62 -10.39 6.74
C TRP A 58 1.26 -11.29 5.55
N PHE A 59 2.22 -11.58 4.67
CA PHE A 59 1.95 -12.42 3.50
C PHE A 59 1.70 -13.90 3.87
N SER A 60 2.27 -14.39 4.98
CA SER A 60 1.94 -15.72 5.49
C SER A 60 0.49 -15.79 6.00
N ALA A 61 0.03 -14.76 6.72
CA ALA A 61 -1.36 -14.68 7.17
C ALA A 61 -2.30 -14.56 5.98
N LEU A 62 -1.95 -13.73 4.98
CA LEU A 62 -2.71 -13.61 3.74
C LEU A 62 -2.84 -14.97 3.04
N ALA A 63 -1.72 -15.69 2.84
CA ALA A 63 -1.69 -17.01 2.20
C ALA A 63 -2.60 -18.02 2.90
N ALA A 64 -2.61 -18.01 4.23
CA ALA A 64 -3.42 -18.93 5.03
C ALA A 64 -4.94 -18.69 4.92
N ASN A 65 -5.36 -17.52 4.41
CA ASN A 65 -6.76 -17.16 4.20
C ASN A 65 -7.25 -17.43 2.77
N LEU A 66 -6.38 -17.85 1.85
CA LEU A 66 -6.75 -18.09 0.46
C LEU A 66 -7.33 -19.49 0.26
N ASP A 67 -8.28 -19.60 -0.67
CA ASP A 67 -8.74 -20.90 -1.16
C ASP A 67 -7.55 -21.68 -1.77
N PRO A 68 -7.41 -22.99 -1.50
CA PRO A 68 -6.33 -23.82 -2.05
C PRO A 68 -6.18 -23.78 -3.58
N GLN A 69 -7.22 -23.40 -4.32
CA GLN A 69 -7.15 -23.19 -5.77
C GLN A 69 -6.22 -22.02 -6.17
N TRP A 70 -5.88 -21.14 -5.22
CA TRP A 70 -5.03 -19.97 -5.40
C TRP A 70 -3.68 -20.14 -4.71
N PRO A 71 -2.70 -20.80 -5.36
CA PRO A 71 -1.38 -20.98 -4.78
C PRO A 71 -0.68 -19.63 -4.57
N PHE A 72 -0.29 -19.34 -3.33
CA PHE A 72 0.41 -18.12 -2.96
C PHE A 72 1.52 -18.42 -1.94
N PRO A 73 2.74 -18.78 -2.40
CA PRO A 73 3.87 -19.05 -1.51
C PRO A 73 4.44 -17.78 -0.85
N GLY A 74 3.93 -16.61 -1.22
CA GLY A 74 4.38 -15.30 -0.76
C GLY A 74 4.56 -14.32 -1.90
N ARG A 75 4.83 -13.05 -1.56
CA ARG A 75 4.96 -11.98 -2.55
C ARG A 75 6.21 -12.14 -3.42
N ASN A 76 6.03 -12.09 -4.74
CA ASN A 76 7.12 -12.16 -5.71
C ASN A 76 6.99 -11.06 -6.79
N ARG A 77 8.07 -10.30 -7.05
CA ARG A 77 7.96 -9.04 -7.81
C ARG A 77 7.88 -9.22 -9.32
N ARG A 78 8.86 -9.87 -9.96
CA ARG A 78 8.90 -10.00 -11.43
C ARG A 78 9.76 -11.19 -11.92
N PRO A 79 9.25 -12.02 -12.85
CA PRO A 79 7.86 -12.06 -13.31
C PRO A 79 6.93 -12.68 -12.23
N PRO A 80 5.64 -12.30 -12.15
CA PRO A 80 4.69 -12.94 -11.23
C PRO A 80 4.62 -14.45 -11.46
N ARG A 81 4.75 -15.24 -10.40
CA ARG A 81 4.83 -16.71 -10.51
C ARG A 81 3.51 -17.43 -10.27
N ASP A 82 2.48 -16.67 -9.93
CA ASP A 82 1.14 -17.17 -9.64
C ASP A 82 0.07 -16.09 -9.94
N PRO A 83 -1.22 -16.47 -10.04
CA PRO A 83 -2.32 -15.56 -10.29
C PRO A 83 -2.45 -14.43 -9.26
N VAL A 84 -2.23 -14.72 -7.98
CA VAL A 84 -2.39 -13.74 -6.89
C VAL A 84 -1.34 -12.65 -7.01
N ASN A 85 -0.08 -13.01 -7.23
CA ASN A 85 1.00 -12.07 -7.48
C ASN A 85 0.77 -11.25 -8.76
N ALA A 86 0.09 -11.78 -9.78
CA ALA A 86 -0.28 -11.03 -10.98
C ALA A 86 -1.32 -9.94 -10.66
N LEU A 87 -2.36 -10.28 -9.91
CA LEU A 87 -3.39 -9.33 -9.44
C LEU A 87 -2.78 -8.25 -8.52
N LEU A 88 -2.00 -8.66 -7.50
CA LEU A 88 -1.31 -7.74 -6.58
C LEU A 88 -0.40 -6.77 -7.32
N SER A 89 0.37 -7.27 -8.31
CA SER A 89 1.28 -6.41 -9.08
C SER A 89 0.53 -5.38 -9.93
N LEU A 90 -0.63 -5.76 -10.49
CA LEU A 90 -1.48 -4.82 -11.21
C LEU A 90 -2.10 -3.78 -10.27
N GLY A 91 -2.64 -4.20 -9.13
CA GLY A 91 -3.18 -3.29 -8.10
C GLY A 91 -2.13 -2.31 -7.58
N TYR A 92 -0.92 -2.77 -7.27
CA TYR A 92 0.19 -1.89 -6.86
C TYR A 92 0.57 -0.90 -7.95
N THR A 93 0.50 -1.28 -9.23
CA THR A 93 0.79 -0.38 -10.34
C THR A 93 -0.24 0.77 -10.40
N LEU A 94 -1.52 0.46 -10.21
CA LEU A 94 -2.58 1.47 -10.19
C LEU A 94 -2.48 2.38 -8.96
N ALA A 95 -2.24 1.81 -7.77
CA ALA A 95 -2.04 2.58 -6.54
C ALA A 95 -0.79 3.46 -6.60
N LEU A 96 0.30 3.00 -7.24
CA LEU A 96 1.51 3.80 -7.47
C LEU A 96 1.23 5.03 -8.33
N GLY A 97 0.40 4.88 -9.38
CA GLY A 97 -0.01 5.99 -10.23
C GLY A 97 -0.70 7.10 -9.44
N GLU A 98 -1.63 6.73 -8.55
CA GLU A 98 -2.30 7.70 -7.70
C GLU A 98 -1.37 8.30 -6.64
N ALA A 99 -0.50 7.49 -6.02
CA ALA A 99 0.51 7.99 -5.08
C ALA A 99 1.43 9.02 -5.74
N ARG A 100 1.94 8.72 -6.94
CA ARG A 100 2.78 9.64 -7.73
C ARG A 100 2.05 10.94 -8.06
N LYS A 101 0.77 10.85 -8.44
CA LYS A 101 -0.07 12.03 -8.70
C LYS A 101 -0.18 12.91 -7.44
N GLN A 102 -0.42 12.32 -6.27
CA GLN A 102 -0.51 13.08 -5.02
C GLN A 102 0.82 13.68 -4.58
N VAL A 103 1.94 13.00 -4.82
CA VAL A 103 3.30 13.54 -4.61
C VAL A 103 3.50 14.82 -5.42
N LEU A 104 3.16 14.79 -6.71
CA LEU A 104 3.26 15.95 -7.61
C LEU A 104 2.33 17.09 -7.19
N ILE A 105 1.06 16.80 -6.87
CA ILE A 105 0.08 17.81 -6.42
C ILE A 105 0.56 18.54 -5.16
N GLN A 106 1.26 17.85 -4.26
CA GLN A 106 1.77 18.43 -3.01
C GLN A 106 3.15 19.10 -3.17
N GLY A 107 3.67 19.20 -4.40
CA GLY A 107 4.91 19.90 -4.70
C GLY A 107 6.18 19.14 -4.32
N LEU A 108 6.10 17.83 -4.12
CA LEU A 108 7.26 16.98 -3.83
C LEU A 108 7.83 16.38 -5.12
N ASP A 109 9.14 16.14 -5.15
CA ASP A 109 9.81 15.43 -6.24
C ASP A 109 9.57 13.91 -6.11
N PRO A 110 8.95 13.24 -7.11
CA PRO A 110 8.76 11.80 -7.12
C PRO A 110 10.04 10.98 -6.95
N ALA A 111 11.19 11.46 -7.40
CA ALA A 111 12.45 10.72 -7.36
C ALA A 111 13.10 10.66 -5.96
N LEU A 112 12.77 11.61 -5.08
CA LEU A 112 13.44 11.80 -3.79
C LEU A 112 12.74 11.03 -2.66
N GLY A 113 12.93 9.70 -2.63
CA GLY A 113 12.40 8.88 -1.53
C GLY A 113 13.21 9.00 -0.23
N PHE A 114 12.52 8.79 0.88
CA PHE A 114 13.03 8.66 2.24
C PHE A 114 13.58 7.26 2.54
N LEU A 115 12.86 6.21 2.12
CA LEU A 115 13.26 4.81 2.28
C LEU A 115 13.82 4.28 0.96
N HIS A 116 13.11 4.54 -0.15
CA HIS A 116 13.60 4.18 -1.49
C HIS A 116 14.59 5.23 -1.98
N MET A 117 15.87 4.91 -1.95
CA MET A 117 16.93 5.78 -2.45
C MET A 117 16.65 6.28 -3.88
N PRO A 118 17.18 7.44 -4.30
CA PRO A 118 17.10 7.85 -5.70
C PRO A 118 17.76 6.82 -6.62
N ALA A 119 17.13 6.50 -7.75
CA ALA A 119 17.70 5.70 -8.83
C ALA A 119 17.08 6.10 -10.17
N PRO A 120 17.76 5.91 -11.31
CA PRO A 120 17.22 6.23 -12.62
C PRO A 120 15.84 5.57 -12.84
N ALA A 121 14.87 6.37 -13.29
CA ALA A 121 13.49 5.95 -13.54
C ALA A 121 12.75 5.32 -12.33
N ARG A 122 13.22 5.59 -11.10
CA ARG A 122 12.55 5.17 -9.87
C ARG A 122 11.92 6.37 -9.16
N ASP A 123 10.59 6.36 -9.05
CA ASP A 123 9.83 7.33 -8.27
C ASP A 123 9.90 6.97 -6.77
N GLY A 124 11.06 7.19 -6.13
CA GLY A 124 11.30 6.84 -4.72
C GLY A 124 10.26 7.37 -3.73
N MET A 125 9.88 8.64 -3.84
CA MET A 125 8.87 9.26 -2.97
C MET A 125 7.48 8.65 -3.20
N ALA A 126 7.14 8.33 -4.46
CA ALA A 126 5.87 7.67 -4.77
C ALA A 126 5.85 6.23 -4.23
N LEU A 127 6.98 5.52 -4.28
CA LEU A 127 7.11 4.18 -3.70
C LEU A 127 6.99 4.21 -2.17
N ASP A 128 7.53 5.24 -1.52
CA ASP A 128 7.37 5.44 -0.08
C ASP A 128 5.92 5.72 0.31
N ALA A 129 5.24 6.61 -0.43
CA ALA A 129 3.83 6.89 -0.23
C ALA A 129 2.94 5.67 -0.50
N LEU A 130 3.38 4.75 -1.38
CA LEU A 130 2.70 3.51 -1.70
C LEU A 130 2.80 2.47 -0.56
N GLU A 131 3.83 2.49 0.28
CA GLU A 131 4.05 1.46 1.31
C GLU A 131 2.82 1.19 2.20
N PRO A 132 2.17 2.18 2.85
CA PRO A 132 0.95 1.93 3.62
C PRO A 132 -0.24 1.53 2.74
N LEU A 133 -0.32 2.04 1.51
CA LEU A 133 -1.42 1.74 0.60
C LEU A 133 -1.43 0.27 0.17
N ARG A 134 -0.26 -0.37 0.05
CA ARG A 134 -0.15 -1.79 -0.35
C ARG A 134 -0.98 -2.70 0.54
N VAL A 135 -1.11 -2.40 1.84
CA VAL A 135 -1.89 -3.22 2.77
C VAL A 135 -3.37 -3.24 2.37
N ALA A 136 -3.93 -2.08 2.04
CA ALA A 136 -5.30 -2.01 1.53
C ALA A 136 -5.45 -2.70 0.17
N VAL A 137 -4.45 -2.53 -0.71
CA VAL A 137 -4.43 -3.26 -2.00
C VAL A 137 -4.49 -4.76 -1.77
N ASP A 138 -3.69 -5.29 -0.85
CA ASP A 138 -3.64 -6.72 -0.55
C ASP A 138 -5.02 -7.24 -0.15
N CYS A 139 -5.68 -6.58 0.81
CA CYS A 139 -7.03 -6.94 1.24
C CYS A 139 -8.06 -6.85 0.10
N ILE A 140 -8.01 -5.77 -0.70
CA ILE A 140 -8.92 -5.57 -1.84
C ILE A 140 -8.75 -6.69 -2.88
N ILE A 141 -7.51 -7.09 -3.16
CA ILE A 141 -7.19 -8.15 -4.12
C ILE A 141 -7.68 -9.51 -3.62
N VAL A 142 -7.49 -9.81 -2.33
CA VAL A 142 -8.03 -11.03 -1.72
C VAL A 142 -9.56 -11.06 -1.79
N ASN A 143 -10.23 -9.95 -1.47
CA ASN A 143 -11.69 -9.87 -1.49
C ASN A 143 -12.29 -10.04 -2.88
N MET A 144 -11.61 -9.60 -3.93
CA MET A 144 -12.09 -9.77 -5.31
C MET A 144 -11.64 -11.08 -5.95
N LEU A 145 -10.88 -11.93 -5.24
CA LEU A 145 -10.27 -13.12 -5.82
C LEU A 145 -11.33 -14.13 -6.30
N ASP A 146 -12.48 -14.18 -5.63
CA ASP A 146 -13.63 -15.02 -5.98
C ASP A 146 -14.29 -14.63 -7.32
N GLU A 147 -14.02 -13.43 -7.83
CA GLU A 147 -14.49 -12.95 -9.14
C GLU A 147 -13.62 -13.44 -10.32
N PHE A 148 -12.56 -14.17 -10.01
CA PHE A 148 -11.64 -14.73 -11.00
C PHE A 148 -11.65 -16.26 -10.95
N LYS A 149 -11.16 -16.86 -12.03
CA LYS A 149 -10.92 -18.30 -12.13
C LYS A 149 -9.50 -18.57 -12.62
N PRO A 150 -8.91 -19.74 -12.33
CA PRO A 150 -7.57 -20.06 -12.84
C PRO A 150 -7.41 -19.88 -14.36
N GLN A 151 -8.48 -20.13 -15.15
CA GLN A 151 -8.48 -19.97 -16.62
C GLN A 151 -8.42 -18.50 -17.08
N ASP A 152 -8.66 -17.54 -16.19
CA ASP A 152 -8.52 -16.12 -16.49
C ASP A 152 -7.06 -15.68 -16.63
N PHE A 153 -6.12 -16.55 -16.27
CA PHE A 153 -4.70 -16.27 -16.26
C PHE A 153 -3.98 -17.09 -17.34
N THR A 154 -3.05 -16.43 -18.00
CA THR A 154 -2.11 -17.04 -18.93
C THR A 154 -0.71 -16.95 -18.33
N SER A 155 0.07 -18.02 -18.39
CA SER A 155 1.47 -18.02 -17.99
C SER A 155 2.39 -18.09 -19.21
N SER A 156 3.48 -17.33 -19.18
CA SER A 156 4.56 -17.44 -20.16
C SER A 156 5.91 -17.48 -19.43
N ARG A 157 6.94 -18.01 -20.11
CA ARG A 157 8.30 -18.08 -19.53
C ARG A 157 8.88 -16.72 -19.21
N ASP A 158 8.67 -15.75 -20.11
CA ASP A 158 9.32 -14.44 -20.03
C ASP A 158 8.52 -13.46 -19.17
N GLU A 159 7.18 -13.55 -19.19
CA GLU A 159 6.32 -12.56 -18.53
C GLU A 159 5.65 -13.09 -17.25
N GLY A 160 5.73 -14.40 -16.99
CA GLY A 160 5.04 -15.06 -15.89
C GLY A 160 3.53 -15.05 -16.07
N PHE A 161 2.79 -14.97 -14.96
CA PHE A 161 1.33 -14.93 -14.96
C PHE A 161 0.80 -13.55 -15.34
N ARG A 162 -0.16 -13.52 -16.26
CA ARG A 162 -0.91 -12.33 -16.68
C ARG A 162 -2.40 -12.61 -16.80
N LEU A 163 -3.21 -11.58 -16.62
CA LEU A 163 -4.65 -11.65 -16.88
C LEU A 163 -4.94 -11.66 -18.39
N SER A 164 -5.91 -12.50 -18.78
CA SER A 164 -6.54 -12.44 -20.08
C SER A 164 -7.17 -11.05 -20.33
N LYS A 165 -7.47 -10.72 -21.59
CA LYS A 165 -8.10 -9.44 -21.94
C LYS A 165 -9.44 -9.25 -21.23
N ALA A 166 -10.26 -10.30 -21.18
CA ALA A 166 -11.57 -10.28 -20.53
C ALA A 166 -11.45 -10.11 -19.01
N ALA A 167 -10.59 -10.90 -18.37
CA ALA A 167 -10.35 -10.83 -16.93
C ALA A 167 -9.80 -9.48 -16.49
N ARG A 168 -8.91 -8.88 -17.29
CA ARG A 168 -8.37 -7.54 -17.03
C ARG A 168 -9.43 -6.45 -17.10
N GLY A 169 -10.42 -6.58 -17.99
CA GLY A 169 -11.58 -5.69 -18.01
C GLY A 169 -12.39 -5.77 -16.70
N ARG A 170 -12.66 -6.99 -16.22
CA ARG A 170 -13.31 -7.21 -14.91
C ARG A 170 -12.49 -6.65 -13.76
N PHE A 171 -11.19 -6.87 -13.76
CA PHE A 171 -10.28 -6.32 -12.76
C PHE A 171 -10.41 -4.81 -12.65
N TYR A 172 -10.38 -4.07 -13.76
CA TYR A 172 -10.49 -2.61 -13.71
C TYR A 172 -11.85 -2.14 -13.20
N ALA A 173 -12.95 -2.84 -13.53
CA ALA A 173 -14.27 -2.51 -13.00
C ALA A 173 -14.34 -2.72 -11.48
N LEU A 174 -13.88 -3.88 -11.00
CA LEU A 174 -13.83 -4.20 -9.56
C LEU A 174 -12.91 -3.25 -8.79
N TRP A 175 -11.73 -2.97 -9.36
CA TRP A 175 -10.77 -2.03 -8.80
C TRP A 175 -11.35 -0.61 -8.70
N SER A 176 -12.02 -0.14 -9.75
CA SER A 176 -12.62 1.20 -9.76
C SER A 176 -13.68 1.32 -8.66
N ALA A 177 -14.52 0.30 -8.47
CA ALA A 177 -15.52 0.30 -7.40
C ALA A 177 -14.87 0.29 -6.01
N ALA A 178 -13.92 -0.63 -5.79
CA ALA A 178 -13.24 -0.78 -4.49
C ALA A 178 -12.39 0.44 -4.11
N SER A 179 -11.77 1.12 -5.08
CA SER A 179 -10.89 2.27 -4.83
C SER A 179 -11.61 3.62 -4.72
N ALA A 180 -12.88 3.71 -5.11
CA ALA A 180 -13.64 4.95 -5.09
C ALA A 180 -14.26 5.28 -3.73
N GLN A 181 -14.57 4.28 -2.91
CA GLN A 181 -15.31 4.47 -1.65
C GLN A 181 -14.41 4.27 -0.44
N ASP A 182 -14.30 3.04 0.06
CA ASP A 182 -13.45 2.67 1.19
C ASP A 182 -12.22 1.91 0.70
N PHE A 183 -11.12 2.64 0.51
CA PHE A 183 -9.78 2.09 0.27
C PHE A 183 -9.14 1.62 1.57
N GLY A 184 -9.95 0.90 2.34
CA GLY A 184 -9.55 0.15 3.49
C GLY A 184 -9.29 0.94 4.77
N GLY A 185 -10.00 2.04 5.00
CA GLY A 185 -10.02 2.73 6.28
C GLY A 185 -8.63 3.06 6.84
N LEU A 186 -7.61 3.16 5.97
CA LEU A 186 -6.20 3.23 6.38
C LEU A 186 -5.92 4.43 7.29
N PHE A 187 -6.72 5.49 7.14
CA PHE A 187 -6.60 6.77 7.81
C PHE A 187 -7.96 7.23 8.37
N ALA A 188 -8.76 6.30 8.91
CA ALA A 188 -10.12 6.58 9.41
C ALA A 188 -10.15 7.70 10.47
N ALA A 189 -9.19 7.73 11.40
CA ALA A 189 -9.12 8.80 12.39
C ALA A 189 -8.86 10.19 11.76
N GLU A 190 -8.03 10.26 10.72
CA GLU A 190 -7.82 11.50 9.96
C GLU A 190 -9.01 11.87 9.06
N GLN A 191 -9.84 10.91 8.68
CA GLN A 191 -11.13 11.16 8.01
C GLN A 191 -12.07 11.88 8.95
N GLU A 192 -12.26 11.34 10.16
CA GLU A 192 -13.12 11.91 11.21
C GLU A 192 -12.66 13.32 11.59
N ALA A 193 -11.35 13.54 11.80
CA ALA A 193 -10.81 14.85 12.14
C ALA A 193 -11.01 15.89 11.01
N ARG A 194 -10.95 15.48 9.74
CA ARG A 194 -11.15 16.36 8.58
C ARG A 194 -12.62 16.67 8.36
N GLU A 195 -13.53 15.72 8.56
CA GLU A 195 -14.97 15.95 8.51
C GLU A 195 -15.44 16.97 9.56
N MET A 196 -14.74 17.04 10.71
CA MET A 196 -14.96 18.08 11.72
C MET A 196 -14.44 19.47 11.29
N ASP A 197 -13.39 19.54 10.47
CA ASP A 197 -12.71 20.79 10.04
C ASP A 197 -13.25 21.34 8.70
N GLU A 198 -13.68 20.48 7.76
CA GLU A 198 -14.20 20.82 6.43
C GLU A 198 -15.61 21.40 6.41
N SER A 199 -16.20 21.67 7.58
CA SER A 199 -17.40 22.51 7.71
C SER A 199 -17.16 24.00 7.33
N ARG A 200 -16.01 24.33 6.71
CA ARG A 200 -15.53 25.71 6.51
C ARG A 200 -14.88 26.03 5.14
N ASP A 201 -14.72 25.10 4.17
CA ASP A 201 -14.00 25.40 2.92
C ASP A 201 -14.63 24.73 1.66
N ASP A 202 -14.73 25.48 0.55
CA ASP A 202 -15.54 25.15 -0.66
C ASP A 202 -14.81 24.26 -1.69
N GLN A 203 -13.57 23.83 -1.44
CA GLN A 203 -12.83 22.92 -2.33
C GLN A 203 -12.84 21.48 -1.81
N ALA A 204 -13.96 20.79 -2.03
CA ALA A 204 -14.06 19.37 -1.70
C ALA A 204 -13.06 18.54 -2.53
N GLY A 205 -11.97 18.11 -1.88
CA GLY A 205 -11.05 17.12 -2.44
C GLY A 205 -11.71 15.74 -2.65
N PRO A 206 -10.99 14.73 -3.19
CA PRO A 206 -11.52 13.39 -3.29
C PRO A 206 -11.87 12.87 -1.87
N PRO A 207 -12.87 11.97 -1.77
CA PRO A 207 -13.28 11.40 -0.50
C PRO A 207 -12.07 10.86 0.24
N THR A 208 -11.93 11.20 1.52
CA THR A 208 -10.75 10.81 2.32
C THR A 208 -10.65 9.27 2.47
N ALA A 209 -11.77 8.55 2.30
CA ALA A 209 -11.84 7.10 2.25
C ALA A 209 -11.36 6.48 0.93
N SER A 210 -11.37 7.22 -0.18
CA SER A 210 -10.93 6.70 -1.48
C SER A 210 -9.41 6.46 -1.55
N LEU A 211 -8.94 5.73 -2.57
CA LEU A 211 -7.50 5.57 -2.86
C LEU A 211 -6.81 6.93 -3.00
N ALA A 212 -7.45 7.90 -3.67
CA ALA A 212 -6.91 9.24 -3.85
C ALA A 212 -6.81 10.00 -2.51
N GLY A 213 -7.81 9.83 -1.63
CA GLY A 213 -7.80 10.37 -0.27
C GLY A 213 -6.70 9.75 0.59
N ALA A 214 -6.60 8.42 0.60
CA ALA A 214 -5.57 7.70 1.33
C ALA A 214 -4.16 8.04 0.84
N ALA A 215 -3.95 8.11 -0.48
CA ALA A 215 -2.68 8.52 -1.08
C ALA A 215 -2.32 9.97 -0.70
N ARG A 216 -3.30 10.88 -0.72
CA ARG A 216 -3.11 12.27 -0.28
C ARG A 216 -2.64 12.32 1.17
N THR A 217 -3.31 11.59 2.07
CA THR A 217 -2.96 11.55 3.49
C THR A 217 -1.58 10.95 3.71
N ALA A 218 -1.24 9.85 3.04
CA ALA A 218 0.09 9.25 3.09
C ALA A 218 1.18 10.27 2.70
N VAL A 219 1.02 10.94 1.57
CA VAL A 219 1.96 11.98 1.11
C VAL A 219 2.04 13.16 2.09
N ARG A 220 0.92 13.58 2.68
CA ARG A 220 0.89 14.66 3.67
C ARG A 220 1.70 14.28 4.92
N ARG A 221 1.58 13.03 5.40
CA ARG A 221 2.36 12.50 6.53
C ARG A 221 3.86 12.42 6.22
N LEU A 222 4.22 12.11 4.98
CA LEU A 222 5.62 12.16 4.56
C LEU A 222 6.14 13.61 4.53
N ARG A 223 5.36 14.52 3.92
CA ARG A 223 5.70 15.95 3.83
C ARG A 223 5.89 16.58 5.21
N SER A 224 5.06 16.25 6.20
CA SER A 224 5.16 16.81 7.55
C SER A 224 6.45 16.42 8.29
N THR A 225 7.25 15.51 7.74
CA THR A 225 8.57 15.16 8.30
C THR A 225 9.72 15.97 7.69
N LEU A 226 9.45 16.77 6.66
CA LEU A 226 10.41 17.68 6.05
C LEU A 226 10.53 18.96 6.90
N PRO A 227 11.71 19.58 6.94
CA PRO A 227 11.88 20.88 7.58
C PRO A 227 11.01 21.94 6.89
N GLU A 228 10.54 22.93 7.64
CA GLU A 228 9.92 24.11 7.06
C GLU A 228 10.94 24.83 6.18
N ILE A 229 10.56 25.07 4.92
CA ILE A 229 11.35 25.89 4.01
C ILE A 229 11.11 27.33 4.42
N GLN A 230 12.10 27.96 5.05
CA GLN A 230 12.07 29.41 5.25
C GLN A 230 12.03 30.07 3.87
N PRO A 231 11.20 31.12 3.67
CA PRO A 231 11.25 31.88 2.45
C PRO A 231 12.68 32.37 2.22
N TRP A 232 13.12 32.39 0.96
CA TRP A 232 14.39 33.01 0.61
C TRP A 232 14.33 34.47 1.08
N ASP A 233 15.32 34.90 1.87
CA ASP A 233 15.45 36.32 2.23
C ASP A 233 15.61 37.11 0.93
N THR A 234 14.56 37.86 0.56
CA THR A 234 14.53 38.74 -0.62
C THR A 234 15.17 40.08 -0.33
#